data_AF-A0A527FBD4-F1
#
_entry.id   AF-A0A527FBD4-F1
#
_cell.length_a   1.000
_cell.length_b   1.000
_cell.length_c   1.000
_cell.angle_alpha   90.00
_cell.angle_beta   90.00
_cell.angle_gamma   90.00
#
_symmetry.space_group_name_H-M   'P 1'
#
loop_
_entity.id
_entity.type
_entity.pdbx_description
1 polymer ?
#
loop_
_entity_poly.entity_id
_entity_poly.type
_entity_poly.pdbx_seq_one_letter_code
_entity_poly.pdbx_strand_id
1 'polypeptide(L)' 'GVVNKHGQAHDIKNLFVSDGSQFTTGAAENPTLTIVSLAIRQADYIAAQMSAKTI' A
#
# COMPACT_ATOMS: atom_id res chain seq x y z
N GLY A 1 2.18 -9.56 -8.81
CA GLY A 1 2.60 -8.85 -7.59
C GLY A 1 1.99 -9.54 -6.39
N VAL A 2 2.56 -9.37 -5.19
CA VAL A 2 2.04 -9.96 -3.94
C VAL A 2 0.88 -9.15 -3.34
N VAL A 3 0.74 -7.90 -3.78
CA VAL A 3 -0.24 -6.92 -3.31
C VAL A 3 -0.84 -6.17 -4.49
N ASN A 4 -2.03 -5.63 -4.29
CA ASN A 4 -2.70 -4.79 -5.28
C ASN A 4 -2.17 -3.34 -5.27
N LYS A 5 -2.77 -2.46 -6.10
CA LYS A 5 -2.38 -1.05 -6.23
C LYS A 5 -2.48 -0.23 -4.93
N HIS A 6 -3.16 -0.72 -3.89
CA HIS A 6 -3.27 -0.06 -2.58
C HIS A 6 -2.35 -0.70 -1.53
N GLY A 7 -1.49 -1.63 -1.94
CA GLY A 7 -0.63 -2.38 -1.04
C GLY A 7 -1.35 -3.40 -0.17
N GLN A 8 -2.58 -3.76 -0.52
CA GLN A 8 -3.37 -4.79 0.15
C GLN A 8 -3.02 -6.17 -0.42
N ALA A 9 -2.92 -7.18 0.44
CA ALA A 9 -2.74 -8.57 0.03
C ALA A 9 -3.94 -9.06 -0.80
N HIS A 10 -3.69 -9.89 -1.81
CA HIS A 10 -4.75 -10.42 -2.67
C HIS A 10 -5.68 -11.37 -1.93
N ASP A 11 -5.14 -12.15 -1.00
CA ASP A 11 -5.86 -13.24 -0.32
C ASP A 11 -6.47 -12.82 1.02
N ILE A 12 -5.99 -11.72 1.62
CA ILE A 12 -6.35 -11.30 2.98
C ILE A 12 -6.79 -9.83 2.95
N LYS A 13 -8.09 -9.59 3.14
CA LYS A 13 -8.71 -8.27 2.98
C LYS A 13 -8.18 -7.19 3.94
N ASN A 14 -7.76 -7.57 5.15
CA ASN A 14 -7.30 -6.64 6.18
C ASN A 14 -5.78 -6.65 6.37
N LEU A 15 -5.02 -7.20 5.42
CA LEU A 15 -3.56 -7.22 5.44
C LEU A 15 -2.98 -6.25 4.40
N PHE A 16 -2.10 -5.36 4.88
CA PHE A 16 -1.47 -4.32 4.06
C PHE A 16 0.04 -4.31 4.27
N VAL A 17 0.77 -3.98 3.20
CA VAL A 17 2.23 -3.79 3.19
C VAL A 17 2.52 -2.35 2.76
N SER A 18 3.44 -1.67 3.45
CA SER A 18 3.65 -0.22 3.33
C SER A 18 5.13 0.17 3.24
N ASP A 19 5.95 -0.67 2.61
CA ASP A 19 7.40 -0.49 2.50
C ASP A 19 7.88 -0.61 1.04
N GLY A 20 9.21 -0.66 0.85
CA GLY A 20 9.83 -0.75 -0.46
C GLY A 20 9.57 -2.05 -1.23
N SER A 21 9.01 -3.10 -0.60
CA SER A 21 8.61 -4.34 -1.29
C SER A 21 7.49 -4.13 -2.33
N GLN A 22 6.80 -2.97 -2.27
CA GLN A 22 5.82 -2.55 -3.26
C GLN A 22 6.44 -2.19 -4.62
N PHE A 23 7.74 -1.89 -4.66
CA PHE A 23 8.40 -1.44 -5.88
C PHE A 23 8.67 -2.61 -6.82
N THR A 24 8.05 -2.57 -8.01
CA THR A 24 8.24 -3.59 -9.05
C THR A 24 9.54 -3.40 -9.84
N THR A 25 10.27 -2.31 -9.58
CA THR A 25 11.55 -1.95 -10.19
C THR A 25 12.51 -1.45 -9.12
N GLY A 26 13.82 -1.56 -9.38
CA GLY A 26 14.82 -0.91 -8.53
C GLY A 26 14.63 0.61 -8.53
N ALA A 27 14.81 1.24 -7.37
CA ALA A 27 14.84 2.70 -7.23
C ALA A 27 16.29 3.18 -7.42
N ALA A 28 16.51 4.11 -8.36
CA ALA A 28 17.84 4.74 -8.57
C ALA A 28 18.10 5.88 -7.57
N GLU A 29 17.03 6.47 -7.02
CA GLU A 29 17.05 7.57 -6.05
C GLU A 29 16.61 7.09 -4.66
N ASN A 30 16.75 7.95 -3.64
CA ASN A 30 16.34 7.61 -2.28
C ASN A 30 14.80 7.41 -2.22
N PRO A 31 14.32 6.18 -1.96
CA PRO A 31 12.90 5.86 -2.10
C PRO A 31 12.03 6.34 -0.94
N THR A 32 12.59 6.96 0.09
CA THR A 32 11.88 7.27 1.35
C THR A 32 10.62 8.10 1.10
N LEU A 33 10.72 9.18 0.30
CA LEU A 33 9.57 10.03 -0.01
C LEU A 33 8.50 9.29 -0.82
N THR A 34 8.90 8.37 -1.70
CA THR A 34 7.98 7.53 -2.46
C THR A 34 7.25 6.56 -1.53
N ILE A 35 7.95 5.93 -0.58
CA ILE A 35 7.35 5.04 0.43
C ILE A 35 6.32 5.81 1.26
N VAL A 36 6.69 6.99 1.78
CA VAL A 36 5.77 7.84 2.57
C VAL A 36 4.55 8.24 1.76
N SER A 37 4.74 8.64 0.50
CA SER A 37 3.63 9.03 -0.40
C SER A 37 2.67 7.87 -0.64
N LEU A 38 3.20 6.65 -0.84
CA LEU A 38 2.38 5.44 -0.99
C LEU A 38 1.64 5.08 0.30
N ALA A 39 2.28 5.23 1.46
CA ALA A 39 1.68 4.98 2.76
C ALA A 39 0.50 5.95 3.05
N ILE A 40 0.64 7.24 2.73
CA ILE A 40 -0.46 8.22 2.87
C ILE A 40 -1.65 7.81 1.99
N ARG A 41 -1.41 7.51 0.71
CA ARG A 41 -2.46 7.06 -0.22
C ARG A 41 -3.13 5.76 0.24
N GLN A 42 -2.38 4.86 0.85
CA GLN A 42 -2.91 3.63 1.42
C GLN A 42 -3.78 3.92 2.65
N ALA A 43 -3.37 4.83 3.53
CA ALA A 43 -4.16 5.23 4.69
C ALA A 43 -5.55 5.77 4.29
N ASP A 44 -5.62 6.60 3.25
CA ASP A 44 -6.89 7.09 2.70
C ASP A 44 -7.79 5.96 2.22
N TYR A 45 -7.22 4.97 1.54
CA TYR A 45 -7.95 3.78 1.09
C TYR A 45 -8.46 2.96 2.28
N ILE A 46 -7.63 2.70 3.28
CA ILE A 46 -8.02 1.97 4.49
C ILE A 46 -9.16 2.70 5.21
N ALA A 47 -9.06 4.02 5.38
CA ALA A 47 -10.10 4.82 6.02
C ALA A 47 -11.45 4.73 5.29
N ALA A 48 -11.43 4.81 3.95
CA ALA A 48 -12.63 4.65 3.13
C ALA A 48 -13.24 3.23 3.26
N GLN A 49 -12.41 2.20 3.23
CA GLN A 49 -12.87 0.81 3.33
C GLN A 49 -13.44 0.47 4.72
N MET A 50 -12.82 1.00 5.79
CA MET A 50 -13.32 0.87 7.17
C MET A 50 -14.66 1.60 7.35
N SER A 51 -14.79 2.81 6.82
CA SER A 51 -16.05 3.57 6.84
C SER A 51 -17.18 2.81 6.14
N ALA A 52 -16.85 2.17 5.01
CA ALA A 52 -17.78 1.31 4.27
C ALA A 52 -18.00 -0.08 4.90
N LYS A 53 -17.29 -0.44 5.99
CA LYS A 53 -17.30 -1.78 6.62
C LYS A 53 -16.98 -2.92 5.64
N THR A 54 -16.06 -2.65 4.72
CA THR A 54 -15.65 -3.60 3.68
C THR A 54 -14.34 -4.33 3.99
N ILE A 55 -13.62 -3.86 5.01
CA ILE A 55 -12.49 -4.50 5.67
C ILE A 55 -12.62 -4.37 7.19
#